data_AF-A0A3P1S5P6-F1
#
_entry.id   AF-A0A3P1S5P6-F1
#
_cell.length_a   1.000
_cell.length_b   1.000
_cell.length_c   1.000
_cell.angle_alpha   90.00
_cell.angle_beta   90.00
_cell.angle_gamma   90.00
#
_symmetry.space_group_name_H-M   'P 1'
#
loop_
_entity.id
_entity.type
_entity.pdbx_description
1 polymer ?
#
loop_
_entity_poly.entity_id
_entity_poly.type
_entity_poly.pdbx_seq_one_letter_code
_entity_poly.pdbx_strand_id
1 'polypeptide(L)'
;MLGLAWSGIFALSIALSHVYYFIKDQLKLNPFSNLIFLFFCVYLLFMLICQVISFNQKLIYRHQFFGTAMLFAMINGLLLSLVLTDYVIVVLTNNLLRNSFIYTIIFGLSSLILFLGLILYNVRWLKKQLETGFSEQRTNANYVAALSVYSKPSIWIILGATLLGGMMVGWISGYSKQILGIFGNLVFISAFSRLIVEVGYLLKLRAKDKTYWEEVPEELYNQSFLKTLDFKKTKPRLITEVILFLGIIACLQLLHIDAENSPIWLIWFIRIFGYTIVLDATGSFIYYQFKKRKKRKC
;
A
#
# COMPACT_ATOMS: atom_id res chain seq x y z
N MET A 1 9.68 1.00 4.29
CA MET A 1 8.88 2.22 4.08
C MET A 1 8.78 2.58 2.60
N LEU A 2 9.89 2.84 1.89
CA LEU A 2 9.89 3.26 0.47
C LEU A 2 9.03 2.40 -0.48
N GLY A 3 9.15 1.06 -0.43
CA GLY A 3 8.38 0.17 -1.32
C GLY A 3 6.86 0.22 -1.05
N LEU A 4 6.47 0.26 0.23
CA LEU A 4 5.06 0.32 0.63
C LEU A 4 4.43 1.69 0.33
N ALA A 5 5.23 2.76 0.43
CA ALA A 5 4.79 4.11 0.08
C ALA A 5 4.45 4.22 -1.42
N TRP A 6 5.31 3.72 -2.32
CA TRP A 6 5.01 3.71 -3.76
C TRP A 6 3.76 2.91 -4.12
N SER A 7 3.66 1.66 -3.64
CA SER A 7 2.48 0.82 -3.89
C SER A 7 1.20 1.42 -3.30
N GLY A 8 1.31 2.03 -2.11
CA GLY A 8 0.19 2.70 -1.46
C GLY A 8 -0.24 3.97 -2.20
N ILE A 9 0.70 4.79 -2.70
CA ILE A 9 0.37 5.96 -3.55
C ILE A 9 -0.37 5.48 -4.80
N PHE A 10 0.11 4.44 -5.48
CA PHE A 10 -0.55 3.88 -6.66
C PHE A 10 -1.98 3.43 -6.35
N ALA A 11 -2.16 2.58 -5.34
CA ALA A 11 -3.48 2.06 -4.96
C ALA A 11 -4.43 3.18 -4.53
N LEU A 12 -3.95 4.13 -3.72
CA LEU A 12 -4.72 5.27 -3.25
C LEU A 12 -5.12 6.19 -4.42
N SER A 13 -4.28 6.32 -5.44
CA SER A 13 -4.59 7.15 -6.62
C SER A 13 -5.76 6.59 -7.44
N ILE A 14 -5.80 5.26 -7.59
CA ILE A 14 -6.93 4.57 -8.24
C ILE A 14 -8.20 4.76 -7.40
N ALA A 15 -8.12 4.51 -6.09
CA ALA A 15 -9.23 4.68 -5.17
C ALA A 15 -9.78 6.12 -5.17
N LEU A 16 -8.89 7.10 -5.12
CA LEU A 16 -9.23 8.52 -5.09
C LEU A 16 -9.86 8.98 -6.41
N SER A 17 -9.38 8.49 -7.55
CA SER A 17 -10.02 8.72 -8.85
C SER A 17 -11.42 8.10 -8.89
N HIS A 18 -11.56 6.83 -8.51
CA HIS A 18 -12.85 6.15 -8.49
C HIS A 18 -13.89 6.88 -7.61
N VAL A 19 -13.51 7.23 -6.38
CA VAL A 19 -14.38 7.93 -5.43
C VAL A 19 -14.75 9.34 -5.93
N TYR A 20 -13.80 10.06 -6.55
CA TYR A 20 -14.08 11.38 -7.12
C TYR A 20 -15.21 11.34 -8.16
N TYR A 21 -15.06 10.49 -9.19
CA TYR A 21 -16.04 10.38 -10.27
C TYR A 21 -17.36 9.80 -9.77
N PHE A 22 -17.30 8.85 -8.84
CA PHE A 22 -18.50 8.34 -8.20
C PHE A 22 -19.32 9.45 -7.52
N ILE A 23 -18.68 10.31 -6.70
CA ILE A 23 -19.38 11.40 -6.02
C ILE A 23 -19.88 12.44 -7.02
N LYS A 24 -19.05 12.81 -8.00
CA LYS A 24 -19.37 13.83 -9.00
C LYS A 24 -20.52 13.39 -9.90
N ASP A 25 -20.45 12.21 -10.48
CA ASP A 25 -21.33 11.80 -11.58
C ASP A 25 -22.55 11.04 -11.08
N GLN A 26 -22.39 10.19 -10.06
CA GLN A 26 -23.49 9.37 -9.53
C GLN A 26 -24.25 10.07 -8.40
N LEU A 27 -23.54 10.74 -7.48
CA LEU A 27 -24.19 11.48 -6.39
C LEU A 27 -24.53 12.92 -6.74
N LYS A 28 -23.95 13.48 -7.82
CA LYS A 28 -24.12 14.89 -8.23
C LYS A 28 -23.78 15.89 -7.12
N LEU A 29 -22.83 15.52 -6.26
CA LEU A 29 -22.35 16.35 -5.16
C LEU A 29 -20.95 16.87 -5.47
N ASN A 30 -20.54 17.95 -4.78
CA ASN A 30 -19.16 18.40 -4.82
C ASN A 30 -18.25 17.37 -4.10
N PRO A 31 -17.26 16.75 -4.79
CA PRO A 31 -16.37 15.76 -4.18
C PRO A 31 -15.58 16.33 -3.00
N PHE A 32 -15.19 17.62 -3.04
CA PHE A 32 -14.44 18.28 -1.97
C PHE A 32 -15.25 18.52 -0.70
N SER A 33 -16.56 18.30 -0.72
CA SER A 33 -17.41 18.34 0.48
C SER A 33 -17.59 16.96 1.12
N ASN A 34 -17.13 15.89 0.47
CA ASN A 34 -17.28 14.52 0.97
C ASN A 34 -16.11 14.12 1.88
N LEU A 35 -16.43 13.61 3.08
CA LEU A 35 -15.44 13.22 4.08
C LEU A 35 -14.49 12.10 3.62
N ILE A 36 -14.98 11.10 2.88
CA ILE A 36 -14.16 9.98 2.38
C ILE A 36 -13.15 10.52 1.37
N PHE A 37 -13.59 11.37 0.45
CA PHE A 37 -12.73 11.99 -0.54
C PHE A 37 -11.65 12.88 0.11
N LEU A 38 -12.05 13.73 1.07
CA LEU A 38 -11.11 14.57 1.83
C LEU A 38 -10.08 13.74 2.60
N PHE A 39 -10.51 12.65 3.25
CA PHE A 39 -9.61 11.73 3.92
C PHE A 39 -8.58 11.15 2.93
N PHE A 40 -8.99 10.72 1.73
CA PHE A 40 -8.07 10.22 0.71
C PHE A 40 -7.06 11.29 0.26
N CYS A 41 -7.49 12.55 0.09
CA CYS A 41 -6.58 13.64 -0.27
C CYS A 41 -5.53 13.90 0.81
N VAL A 42 -5.96 14.02 2.08
CA VAL A 42 -5.05 14.23 3.21
C VAL A 42 -4.09 13.04 3.35
N TYR A 43 -4.62 11.83 3.18
CA TYR A 43 -3.82 10.63 3.30
C TYR A 43 -2.80 10.49 2.14
N LEU A 44 -3.16 10.90 0.93
CA LEU A 44 -2.23 10.96 -0.20
C LEU A 44 -1.07 11.93 0.08
N LEU A 45 -1.34 13.09 0.65
CA LEU A 45 -0.30 14.03 1.09
C LEU A 45 0.63 13.41 2.14
N PHE A 46 0.05 12.74 3.15
CA PHE A 46 0.83 12.01 4.14
C PHE A 46 1.73 10.93 3.51
N MET A 47 1.23 10.19 2.52
CA MET A 47 2.00 9.18 1.80
C MET A 47 3.15 9.78 1.01
N LEU A 48 2.95 10.93 0.36
CA LEU A 48 4.00 11.66 -0.34
C LEU A 48 5.09 12.15 0.64
N ILE A 49 4.70 12.65 1.82
CA ILE A 49 5.64 13.04 2.87
C ILE A 49 6.46 11.81 3.33
N CYS A 50 5.80 10.67 3.58
CA CYS A 50 6.47 9.42 3.94
C CYS A 50 7.47 8.96 2.87
N GLN A 51 7.14 9.18 1.59
CA GLN A 51 8.01 8.87 0.47
C GLN A 51 9.26 9.76 0.46
N VAL A 52 9.09 11.08 0.61
CA VAL A 52 10.22 12.03 0.67
C VAL A 52 11.16 11.68 1.83
N ILE A 53 10.61 11.40 3.01
CA ILE A 53 11.39 11.02 4.19
C ILE A 53 12.11 9.68 3.98
N SER A 54 11.49 8.73 3.27
CA SER A 54 12.06 7.41 2.98
C SER A 54 13.36 7.43 2.17
N PHE A 55 13.66 8.52 1.46
CA PHE A 55 14.94 8.69 0.80
C PHE A 55 16.10 9.02 1.75
N ASN A 56 15.80 9.55 2.95
CA ASN A 56 16.82 9.86 3.95
C ASN A 56 16.94 8.73 4.98
N GLN A 57 17.63 7.66 4.58
CA GLN A 57 17.82 6.47 5.44
C GLN A 57 18.52 6.83 6.76
N LYS A 58 19.44 7.80 6.75
CA LYS A 58 20.12 8.30 7.96
C LYS A 58 19.16 8.94 8.95
N LEU A 59 18.16 9.70 8.48
CA LEU A 59 17.13 10.30 9.33
C LEU A 59 16.23 9.23 9.98
N ILE A 60 15.80 8.24 9.19
CA ILE A 60 14.98 7.12 9.67
C ILE A 60 15.75 6.28 10.70
N TYR A 61 17.04 6.04 10.45
CA TYR A 61 17.87 5.26 11.36
C TYR A 61 18.23 6.04 12.64
N ARG A 62 18.39 7.36 12.55
CA ARG A 62 18.60 8.23 13.71
C ARG A 62 17.33 8.35 14.58
N HIS A 63 16.16 8.32 13.95
CA HIS A 63 14.88 8.42 14.64
C HIS A 63 14.04 7.17 14.37
N GLN A 64 14.53 6.01 14.82
CA GLN A 64 13.92 4.71 14.52
C GLN A 64 12.48 4.59 15.02
N PHE A 65 12.18 5.16 16.18
CA PHE A 65 10.82 5.23 16.73
C PHE A 65 9.89 6.00 15.79
N PHE A 66 10.31 7.19 15.35
CA PHE A 66 9.54 8.03 14.42
C PHE A 66 9.30 7.32 13.08
N GLY A 67 10.34 6.69 12.50
CA GLY A 67 10.21 5.91 11.28
C GLY A 67 9.21 4.75 11.40
N THR A 68 9.23 4.02 12.52
CA THR A 68 8.25 2.94 12.75
C THR A 68 6.86 3.48 13.01
N ALA A 69 6.72 4.60 13.72
CA ALA A 69 5.43 5.23 13.98
C ALA A 69 4.77 5.68 12.67
N MET A 70 5.54 6.30 11.77
CA MET A 70 5.09 6.64 10.43
C MET A 70 4.71 5.40 9.62
N LEU A 71 5.51 4.33 9.67
CA LEU A 71 5.20 3.07 8.98
C LEU A 71 3.89 2.47 9.51
N PHE A 72 3.68 2.49 10.82
CA PHE A 72 2.46 2.03 11.47
C PHE A 72 1.25 2.85 11.02
N ALA A 73 1.36 4.18 11.01
CA ALA A 73 0.30 5.07 10.52
C ALA A 73 0.00 4.83 9.03
N MET A 74 1.02 4.62 8.20
CA MET A 74 0.88 4.29 6.77
C MET A 74 0.18 2.94 6.54
N ILE A 75 0.45 1.93 7.35
CA ILE A 75 -0.24 0.65 7.18
C ILE A 75 -1.71 0.77 7.55
N ASN A 76 -2.02 1.43 8.67
CA ASN A 76 -3.41 1.62 9.12
C ASN A 76 -4.21 2.52 8.17
N GLY A 77 -3.63 3.63 7.72
CA GLY A 77 -4.29 4.52 6.77
C GLY A 77 -4.54 3.86 5.41
N LEU A 78 -3.63 3.00 4.94
CA LEU A 78 -3.82 2.26 3.69
C LEU A 78 -4.92 1.21 3.83
N LEU A 79 -4.97 0.47 4.95
CA LEU A 79 -6.08 -0.44 5.24
C LEU A 79 -7.41 0.32 5.27
N LEU A 80 -7.49 1.42 6.03
CA LEU A 80 -8.71 2.23 6.11
C LEU A 80 -9.14 2.75 4.73
N SER A 81 -8.19 3.17 3.89
CA SER A 81 -8.48 3.64 2.53
C SER A 81 -9.06 2.54 1.65
N LEU A 82 -8.53 1.32 1.74
CA LEU A 82 -9.04 0.16 1.00
C LEU A 82 -10.45 -0.22 1.48
N VAL A 83 -10.67 -0.31 2.79
CA VAL A 83 -12.00 -0.61 3.38
C VAL A 83 -13.05 0.44 2.98
N LEU A 84 -12.68 1.73 2.95
CA LEU A 84 -13.57 2.81 2.50
C LEU A 84 -13.85 2.73 0.99
N THR A 85 -12.89 2.27 0.19
CA THR A 85 -13.10 2.04 -1.24
C THR A 85 -14.06 0.88 -1.46
N ASP A 86 -13.90 -0.21 -0.72
CA ASP A 86 -14.83 -1.34 -0.75
C ASP A 86 -16.23 -0.93 -0.28
N TYR A 87 -16.34 -0.08 0.73
CA TYR A 87 -17.62 0.51 1.15
C TYR A 87 -18.30 1.28 0.00
N VAL A 88 -17.55 2.10 -0.75
CA VAL A 88 -18.09 2.85 -1.91
C VAL A 88 -18.59 1.88 -2.99
N ILE A 89 -17.82 0.83 -3.26
CA ILE A 89 -18.16 -0.19 -4.26
C ILE A 89 -19.39 -1.01 -3.84
N VAL A 90 -19.46 -1.43 -2.58
CA VAL A 90 -20.51 -2.32 -2.07
C VAL A 90 -21.80 -1.55 -1.79
N VAL A 91 -21.73 -0.52 -0.96
CA VAL A 91 -22.91 0.15 -0.40
C VAL A 91 -23.32 1.33 -1.27
N LEU A 92 -22.38 2.24 -1.60
CA LEU A 92 -22.76 3.47 -2.29
C LEU A 92 -23.15 3.26 -3.75
N THR A 93 -22.50 2.31 -4.44
CA THR A 93 -22.79 2.02 -5.86
C THR A 93 -24.16 1.35 -6.07
N ASN A 94 -24.76 0.76 -5.02
CA ASN A 94 -26.07 0.14 -5.10
C ASN A 94 -27.16 1.09 -4.56
N ASN A 95 -28.12 1.47 -5.40
CA ASN A 95 -29.20 2.39 -5.00
C ASN A 95 -30.02 1.88 -3.80
N LEU A 96 -30.28 0.57 -3.71
CA LEU A 96 -31.02 -0.03 -2.58
C LEU A 96 -30.22 0.07 -1.28
N LEU A 97 -28.93 -0.26 -1.33
CA LEU A 97 -28.06 -0.26 -0.15
C LEU A 97 -27.72 1.16 0.31
N ARG A 98 -27.40 2.06 -0.63
CA ARG A 98 -27.06 3.46 -0.37
C ARG A 98 -28.14 4.21 0.40
N ASN A 99 -29.40 3.99 0.03
CA ASN A 99 -30.53 4.72 0.63
C ASN A 99 -30.88 4.22 2.03
N SER A 100 -30.23 3.17 2.53
CA SER A 100 -30.46 2.60 3.85
C SER A 100 -29.21 2.70 4.71
N PHE A 101 -29.33 3.49 5.78
CA PHE A 101 -28.27 3.68 6.77
C PHE A 101 -27.87 2.35 7.45
N ILE A 102 -28.81 1.40 7.54
CA ILE A 102 -28.57 0.08 8.14
C ILE A 102 -27.44 -0.65 7.42
N TYR A 103 -27.37 -0.62 6.09
CA TYR A 103 -26.30 -1.32 5.36
C TYR A 103 -24.93 -0.68 5.55
N THR A 104 -24.88 0.64 5.80
CA THR A 104 -23.63 1.31 6.19
C THR A 104 -23.17 0.82 7.56
N ILE A 105 -24.08 0.70 8.52
CA ILE A 105 -23.77 0.15 9.85
C ILE A 105 -23.32 -1.31 9.74
N ILE A 106 -24.04 -2.15 8.99
CA ILE A 106 -23.71 -3.57 8.83
C ILE A 106 -22.33 -3.73 8.20
N PHE A 107 -22.04 -3.02 7.11
CA PHE A 107 -20.72 -3.05 6.47
C PHE A 107 -19.60 -2.58 7.42
N GLY A 108 -19.82 -1.46 8.12
CA GLY A 108 -18.83 -0.93 9.06
C GLY A 108 -18.57 -1.88 10.24
N LEU A 109 -19.63 -2.40 10.87
CA LEU A 109 -19.52 -3.31 12.01
C LEU A 109 -18.92 -4.66 11.61
N SER A 110 -19.33 -5.25 10.50
CA SER A 110 -18.75 -6.51 10.00
C SER A 110 -17.25 -6.36 9.73
N SER A 111 -16.84 -5.28 9.07
CA SER A 111 -15.44 -4.96 8.83
C SER A 111 -14.65 -4.79 10.13
N LEU A 112 -15.24 -4.07 11.09
CA LEU A 112 -14.62 -3.84 12.40
C LEU A 112 -14.47 -5.12 13.22
N ILE A 113 -15.52 -5.94 13.29
CA ILE A 113 -15.52 -7.23 14.01
C ILE A 113 -14.47 -8.16 13.40
N LEU A 114 -14.44 -8.27 12.07
CA LEU A 114 -13.44 -9.08 11.37
C LEU A 114 -12.02 -8.58 11.67
N PHE A 115 -11.80 -7.27 11.59
CA PHE A 115 -10.50 -6.66 11.90
C PHE A 115 -10.07 -6.96 13.33
N LEU A 116 -10.93 -6.72 14.33
CA LEU A 116 -10.63 -6.97 15.73
C LEU A 116 -10.37 -8.46 16.01
N GLY A 117 -11.17 -9.35 15.43
CA GLY A 117 -10.98 -10.80 15.54
C GLY A 117 -9.62 -11.25 15.01
N LEU A 118 -9.22 -10.74 13.85
CA LEU A 118 -7.92 -11.04 13.25
C LEU A 118 -6.76 -10.40 14.01
N ILE A 119 -6.91 -9.18 14.54
CA ILE A 119 -5.90 -8.58 15.41
C ILE A 119 -5.70 -9.44 16.66
N LEU A 120 -6.77 -9.87 17.33
CA LEU A 120 -6.69 -10.74 18.51
C LEU A 120 -5.99 -12.07 18.19
N TYR A 121 -6.36 -12.69 17.07
CA TYR A 121 -5.72 -13.90 16.58
C TYR A 121 -4.21 -13.69 16.36
N ASN A 122 -3.83 -12.66 15.61
CA ASN A 122 -2.44 -12.40 15.26
C ASN A 122 -1.59 -11.99 16.47
N VAL A 123 -2.16 -11.28 17.45
CA VAL A 123 -1.47 -10.96 18.71
C VAL A 123 -1.17 -12.23 19.51
N ARG A 124 -2.16 -13.14 19.65
CA ARG A 124 -1.96 -14.42 20.33
C ARG A 124 -0.93 -15.28 19.60
N TRP A 125 -1.03 -15.31 18.27
CA TRP A 125 -0.07 -16.01 17.43
C TRP A 125 1.35 -15.47 17.63
N LEU A 126 1.54 -14.15 17.58
CA LEU A 126 2.85 -13.51 17.79
C LEU A 126 3.40 -13.80 19.18
N LYS A 127 2.56 -13.73 20.23
CA LYS A 127 2.97 -14.08 21.61
C LYS A 127 3.49 -15.51 21.69
N LYS A 128 2.76 -16.47 21.08
CA LYS A 128 3.17 -17.88 21.05
C LYS A 128 4.50 -18.07 20.32
N GLN A 129 4.72 -17.36 19.20
CA GLN A 129 6.01 -17.40 18.48
C GLN A 129 7.17 -16.90 19.35
N LEU A 130 6.96 -15.81 20.09
CA LEU A 130 7.96 -15.23 20.99
C LEU A 130 8.29 -16.14 22.18
N GLU A 131 7.28 -16.80 22.77
CA GLU A 131 7.46 -17.73 23.90
C GLU A 131 8.26 -18.98 23.51
N THR A 132 8.08 -19.48 22.29
CA THR A 132 8.75 -20.69 21.82
C THR A 132 10.18 -20.48 21.34
N GLY A 133 10.63 -19.23 21.15
CA GLY A 133 11.93 -18.90 20.56
C GLY A 133 12.05 -19.28 19.08
N PHE A 134 12.83 -18.52 18.30
CA PHE A 134 13.18 -18.87 16.93
C PHE A 134 14.31 -19.91 16.95
N SER A 135 13.99 -21.21 17.03
CA SER A 135 15.01 -22.24 16.81
C SER A 135 15.36 -22.33 15.32
N GLU A 136 16.65 -22.46 14.98
CA GLU A 136 17.11 -22.56 13.58
C GLU A 136 16.47 -23.75 12.84
N GLN A 137 16.36 -24.90 13.51
CA GLN A 137 15.75 -26.11 12.97
C GLN A 137 14.29 -25.89 12.58
N ARG A 138 13.55 -25.10 13.36
CA ARG A 138 12.14 -24.81 13.11
C ARG A 138 11.95 -23.63 12.15
N THR A 139 12.90 -22.69 12.11
CA THR A 139 12.98 -21.66 11.06
C THR A 139 13.16 -22.32 9.70
N ASN A 140 14.05 -23.30 9.59
CA ASN A 140 14.21 -24.11 8.38
C ASN A 140 12.98 -24.97 8.07
N ALA A 141 12.38 -25.64 9.05
CA ALA A 141 11.17 -26.44 8.83
C ALA A 141 9.95 -25.58 8.41
N ASN A 142 9.75 -24.43 9.04
CA ASN A 142 8.72 -23.45 8.65
C ASN A 142 9.06 -22.79 7.32
N TYR A 143 10.33 -22.57 6.98
CA TYR A 143 10.74 -22.04 5.69
C TYR A 143 10.45 -23.05 4.58
N VAL A 144 10.72 -24.34 4.81
CA VAL A 144 10.39 -25.44 3.87
C VAL A 144 8.88 -25.63 3.72
N ALA A 145 8.12 -25.61 4.83
CA ALA A 145 6.66 -25.71 4.79
C ALA A 145 5.99 -24.45 4.20
N ALA A 146 6.57 -23.26 4.43
CA ALA A 146 6.15 -22.04 3.76
C ALA A 146 6.51 -22.09 2.27
N LEU A 147 7.67 -22.62 1.87
CA LEU A 147 8.03 -22.77 0.45
C LEU A 147 7.08 -23.68 -0.33
N SER A 148 6.51 -24.72 0.32
CA SER A 148 5.54 -25.61 -0.32
C SER A 148 4.14 -25.00 -0.41
N VAL A 149 3.67 -24.29 0.62
CA VAL A 149 2.32 -23.68 0.67
C VAL A 149 2.29 -22.28 0.04
N TYR A 150 3.30 -21.45 0.29
CA TYR A 150 3.56 -20.14 -0.31
C TYR A 150 4.46 -20.24 -1.57
N SER A 151 4.47 -21.40 -2.23
CA SER A 151 5.07 -21.46 -3.56
C SER A 151 4.37 -20.42 -4.44
N LYS A 152 5.13 -19.69 -5.28
CA LYS A 152 4.57 -18.69 -6.20
C LYS A 152 3.29 -19.21 -6.91
N PRO A 153 3.26 -20.41 -7.51
CA PRO A 153 2.05 -20.92 -8.12
C PRO A 153 0.90 -21.15 -7.12
N SER A 154 1.13 -21.68 -5.93
CA SER A 154 0.08 -21.94 -4.93
C SER A 154 -0.66 -20.66 -4.50
N ILE A 155 0.06 -19.56 -4.26
CA ILE A 155 -0.56 -18.27 -3.89
C ILE A 155 -1.36 -17.71 -5.06
N TRP A 156 -0.81 -17.76 -6.29
CA TRP A 156 -1.51 -17.32 -7.49
C TRP A 156 -2.74 -18.18 -7.79
N ILE A 157 -2.71 -19.48 -7.47
CA ILE A 157 -3.84 -20.39 -7.61
C ILE A 157 -4.92 -20.09 -6.57
N ILE A 158 -4.57 -19.89 -5.29
CA ILE A 158 -5.56 -19.52 -4.26
C ILE A 158 -6.16 -18.15 -4.59
N LEU A 159 -5.33 -17.16 -4.86
CA LEU A 159 -5.77 -15.81 -5.18
C LEU A 159 -6.60 -15.79 -6.49
N GLY A 160 -6.15 -16.53 -7.51
CA GLY A 160 -6.85 -16.69 -8.79
C GLY A 160 -8.18 -17.42 -8.63
N ALA A 161 -8.24 -18.55 -7.93
CA ALA A 161 -9.48 -19.30 -7.70
C ALA A 161 -10.49 -18.50 -6.87
N THR A 162 -10.03 -17.72 -5.90
CA THR A 162 -10.92 -16.90 -5.06
C THR A 162 -11.45 -15.69 -5.82
N LEU A 163 -10.61 -15.00 -6.60
CA LEU A 163 -11.02 -13.86 -7.44
C LEU A 163 -11.90 -14.29 -8.62
N LEU A 164 -11.56 -15.40 -9.30
CA LEU A 164 -12.36 -15.94 -10.40
C LEU A 164 -13.70 -16.48 -9.90
N GLY A 165 -13.73 -17.18 -8.76
CA GLY A 165 -14.98 -17.65 -8.14
C GLY A 165 -15.90 -16.48 -7.76
N GLY A 166 -15.36 -15.44 -7.12
CA GLY A 166 -16.10 -14.22 -6.79
C GLY A 166 -16.58 -13.45 -8.02
N MET A 167 -15.75 -13.32 -9.07
CA MET A 167 -16.13 -12.69 -10.33
C MET A 167 -17.20 -13.49 -11.08
N MET A 168 -17.11 -14.82 -11.12
CA MET A 168 -18.10 -15.67 -11.79
C MET A 168 -19.46 -15.59 -11.11
N VAL A 169 -19.51 -15.71 -9.78
CA VAL A 169 -20.76 -15.54 -9.01
C VAL A 169 -21.32 -14.13 -9.18
N GLY A 170 -20.44 -13.12 -9.21
CA GLY A 170 -20.79 -11.72 -9.46
C GLY A 170 -21.37 -11.47 -10.85
N TRP A 171 -20.84 -12.14 -11.87
CA TRP A 171 -21.31 -12.03 -13.24
C TRP A 171 -22.67 -12.73 -13.42
N ILE A 172 -22.85 -13.90 -12.81
CA ILE A 172 -24.12 -14.65 -12.85
C ILE A 172 -25.23 -13.92 -12.08
N SER A 173 -24.91 -13.25 -10.97
CA SER A 173 -25.89 -12.57 -10.11
C SER A 173 -26.17 -11.11 -10.48
N GLY A 174 -25.38 -10.51 -11.38
CA GLY A 174 -25.46 -9.07 -11.70
C GLY A 174 -24.88 -8.15 -10.61
N TYR A 175 -24.35 -8.69 -9.51
CA TYR A 175 -23.77 -7.95 -8.38
C TYR A 175 -22.23 -8.02 -8.35
N SER A 176 -21.59 -8.07 -9.52
CA SER A 176 -20.14 -8.24 -9.66
C SER A 176 -19.32 -7.22 -8.90
N LYS A 177 -19.75 -5.96 -8.88
CA LYS A 177 -19.09 -4.87 -8.14
C LYS A 177 -19.16 -5.12 -6.63
N GLN A 178 -20.33 -5.44 -6.09
CA GLN A 178 -20.52 -5.64 -4.65
C GLN A 178 -19.79 -6.88 -4.16
N ILE A 179 -19.82 -7.97 -4.92
CA ILE A 179 -19.09 -9.18 -4.55
C ILE A 179 -17.58 -8.90 -4.55
N LEU A 180 -17.06 -8.19 -5.54
CA LEU A 180 -15.66 -7.78 -5.58
C LEU A 180 -15.28 -6.94 -4.37
N GLY A 181 -16.10 -5.95 -3.99
CA GLY A 181 -15.82 -5.12 -2.80
C GLY A 181 -15.89 -5.89 -1.48
N ILE A 182 -16.81 -6.85 -1.33
CA ILE A 182 -16.87 -7.72 -0.15
C ILE A 182 -15.62 -8.60 -0.06
N PHE A 183 -15.23 -9.24 -1.16
CA PHE A 183 -14.01 -10.05 -1.21
C PHE A 183 -12.75 -9.21 -0.98
N GLY A 184 -12.67 -8.02 -1.59
CA GLY A 184 -11.62 -7.03 -1.36
C GLY A 184 -11.45 -6.77 0.13
N ASN A 185 -12.56 -6.45 0.80
CA ASN A 185 -12.57 -6.12 2.23
C ASN A 185 -12.05 -7.29 3.09
N LEU A 186 -12.50 -8.52 2.81
CA LEU A 186 -12.01 -9.72 3.50
C LEU A 186 -10.50 -9.91 3.30
N VAL A 187 -10.01 -9.79 2.07
CA VAL A 187 -8.61 -9.98 1.71
C VAL A 187 -7.73 -8.90 2.34
N PHE A 188 -8.13 -7.63 2.24
CA PHE A 188 -7.35 -6.51 2.77
C PHE A 188 -7.25 -6.56 4.29
N ILE A 189 -8.38 -6.76 5.00
CA ILE A 189 -8.36 -6.89 6.46
C ILE A 189 -7.48 -8.08 6.88
N SER A 190 -7.59 -9.22 6.19
CA SER A 190 -6.77 -10.40 6.46
C SER A 190 -5.28 -10.12 6.26
N ALA A 191 -4.89 -9.57 5.12
CA ALA A 191 -3.50 -9.30 4.77
C ALA A 191 -2.86 -8.25 5.68
N PHE A 192 -3.58 -7.18 6.01
CA PHE A 192 -3.04 -6.07 6.81
C PHE A 192 -3.05 -6.36 8.31
N SER A 193 -3.98 -7.18 8.82
CA SER A 193 -4.08 -7.48 10.25
C SER A 193 -2.77 -7.99 10.85
N ARG A 194 -2.11 -8.94 10.18
CA ARG A 194 -0.82 -9.47 10.60
C ARG A 194 0.28 -8.40 10.55
N LEU A 195 0.34 -7.66 9.46
CA LEU A 195 1.33 -6.59 9.27
C LEU A 195 1.20 -5.50 10.35
N ILE A 196 -0.03 -5.13 10.72
CA ILE A 196 -0.32 -4.17 11.80
C ILE A 196 0.18 -4.69 13.14
N VAL A 197 -0.07 -5.97 13.46
CA VAL A 197 0.40 -6.57 14.72
C VAL A 197 1.93 -6.61 14.79
N GLU A 198 2.59 -7.06 13.71
CA GLU A 198 4.05 -7.14 13.66
C GLU A 198 4.71 -5.75 13.79
N VAL A 199 4.24 -4.77 13.01
CA VAL A 199 4.78 -3.40 13.05
C VAL A 199 4.40 -2.70 14.36
N GLY A 200 3.22 -2.94 14.91
CA GLY A 200 2.81 -2.42 16.21
C GLY A 200 3.67 -2.96 17.36
N TYR A 201 4.02 -4.25 17.29
CA TYR A 201 4.96 -4.84 18.24
C TYR A 201 6.36 -4.25 18.11
N LEU A 202 6.87 -4.06 16.87
CA LEU A 202 8.13 -3.37 16.62
C LEU A 202 8.13 -1.94 17.15
N LEU A 203 7.01 -1.21 16.99
CA LEU A 203 6.85 0.14 17.53
C LEU A 203 6.93 0.13 19.06
N LYS A 204 6.25 -0.83 19.71
CA LYS A 204 6.30 -1.02 21.16
C LYS A 204 7.72 -1.30 21.66
N LEU A 205 8.47 -2.15 20.97
CA LEU A 205 9.87 -2.46 21.32
C LEU A 205 10.75 -1.20 21.23
N ARG A 206 10.66 -0.45 20.13
CA ARG A 206 11.42 0.79 19.91
C ARG A 206 11.04 1.91 20.87
N ALA A 207 9.83 1.88 21.44
CA ALA A 207 9.42 2.83 22.46
C ALA A 207 10.03 2.50 23.84
N LYS A 208 10.31 1.22 24.11
CA LYS A 208 10.71 0.73 25.44
C LYS A 208 12.22 0.75 25.66
N ASP A 209 13.02 0.51 24.62
CA ASP A 209 14.47 0.39 24.74
C ASP A 209 15.18 1.08 23.56
N LYS A 210 15.98 2.11 23.86
CA LYS A 210 16.84 2.81 22.88
C LYS A 210 18.19 2.11 22.71
N THR A 211 18.67 1.47 23.77
CA THR A 211 20.01 0.88 23.91
C THR A 211 20.25 -0.33 23.02
N TYR A 212 19.19 -1.08 22.65
CA TYR A 212 19.32 -2.31 21.86
C TYR A 212 19.50 -2.07 20.33
N TRP A 213 19.40 -0.82 19.85
CA TRP A 213 19.28 -0.55 18.41
C TRP A 213 20.22 0.56 17.87
N GLU A 214 21.15 1.03 18.69
CA GLU A 214 22.03 2.17 18.39
C GLU A 214 23.44 1.74 17.98
N GLU A 215 23.55 1.08 16.83
CA GLU A 215 24.71 1.34 15.96
C GLU A 215 24.19 1.52 14.54
N VAL A 216 24.38 2.73 14.00
CA VAL A 216 24.17 2.96 12.56
C VAL A 216 25.21 2.07 11.86
N PRO A 217 24.80 1.11 11.00
CA PRO A 217 25.76 0.31 10.26
C PRO A 217 26.74 1.26 9.55
N GLU A 218 28.05 1.02 9.62
CA GLU A 218 29.04 1.88 8.95
C GLU A 218 28.75 2.03 7.44
N GLU A 219 28.09 1.04 6.85
CA GLU A 219 27.57 1.03 5.49
C GLU A 219 26.58 2.17 5.20
N LEU A 220 25.76 2.52 6.20
CA LEU A 220 24.73 3.56 6.18
C LEU A 220 25.34 4.95 6.38
N TYR A 221 26.46 5.05 7.09
CA TYR A 221 27.26 6.29 7.21
C TYR A 221 27.88 6.69 5.88
N ASN A 222 28.31 5.70 5.08
CA ASN A 222 28.90 5.87 3.75
C ASN A 222 27.88 5.81 2.60
N GLN A 223 26.58 5.77 2.88
CA GLN A 223 25.51 5.88 1.91
C GLN A 223 25.13 7.35 1.71
N SER A 224 25.73 7.98 0.70
CA SER A 224 25.20 9.23 0.18
C SER A 224 23.86 8.99 -0.50
N PHE A 225 22.98 10.01 -0.52
CA PHE A 225 21.75 10.04 -1.33
C PHE A 225 21.96 9.55 -2.78
N LEU A 226 23.19 9.73 -3.30
CA LEU A 226 23.62 9.29 -4.62
C LEU A 226 23.81 7.76 -4.73
N LYS A 227 24.17 7.04 -3.67
CA LYS A 227 24.29 5.56 -3.69
C LYS A 227 22.94 4.86 -3.74
N THR A 228 21.87 5.47 -3.24
CA THR A 228 20.48 4.98 -3.42
C THR A 228 20.00 5.05 -4.87
N LEU A 229 20.68 5.83 -5.72
CA LEU A 229 20.45 5.94 -7.17
C LEU A 229 21.33 4.99 -8.00
N ASP A 230 21.98 3.99 -7.37
CA ASP A 230 22.88 3.06 -8.07
C ASP A 230 22.14 2.21 -9.12
N PHE A 231 22.50 2.43 -10.38
CA PHE A 231 21.80 1.95 -11.59
C PHE A 231 21.47 0.45 -11.60
N LYS A 232 22.28 -0.39 -10.94
CA LYS A 232 22.05 -1.84 -10.80
C LYS A 232 20.82 -2.17 -9.96
N LYS A 233 20.52 -1.38 -8.93
CA LYS A 233 19.29 -1.47 -8.12
C LYS A 233 18.16 -0.58 -8.67
N THR A 234 18.50 0.50 -9.38
CA THR A 234 17.49 1.43 -9.94
C THR A 234 16.75 0.86 -11.14
N LYS A 235 17.38 0.04 -12.00
CA LYS A 235 16.70 -0.56 -13.17
C LYS A 235 15.39 -1.28 -12.82
N PRO A 236 15.34 -2.25 -11.89
CA PRO A 236 14.08 -2.91 -11.54
C PRO A 236 13.10 -1.95 -10.83
N ARG A 237 13.58 -0.97 -10.06
CA ARG A 237 12.73 0.05 -9.44
C ARG A 237 12.02 0.93 -10.49
N LEU A 238 12.77 1.48 -11.45
CA LEU A 238 12.23 2.30 -12.53
C LEU A 238 11.27 1.52 -13.42
N ILE A 239 11.56 0.25 -13.73
CA ILE A 239 10.63 -0.62 -14.47
C ILE A 239 9.31 -0.74 -13.70
N THR A 240 9.35 -1.00 -12.39
CA THR A 240 8.15 -1.06 -11.56
C THR A 240 7.41 0.28 -11.53
N GLU A 241 8.09 1.40 -11.35
CA GLU A 241 7.47 2.73 -11.34
C GLU A 241 6.80 3.07 -12.68
N VAL A 242 7.42 2.74 -13.81
CA VAL A 242 6.84 2.90 -15.16
C VAL A 242 5.64 1.99 -15.37
N ILE A 243 5.73 0.71 -14.97
CA ILE A 243 4.60 -0.23 -15.04
C ILE A 243 3.42 0.27 -14.20
N LEU A 244 3.68 0.76 -12.98
CA LEU A 244 2.65 1.35 -12.14
C LEU A 244 2.06 2.59 -12.81
N PHE A 245 2.88 3.48 -13.37
CA PHE A 245 2.37 4.67 -14.07
C PHE A 245 1.49 4.32 -15.27
N LEU A 246 1.92 3.37 -16.11
CA LEU A 246 1.10 2.85 -17.21
C LEU A 246 -0.17 2.16 -16.69
N GLY A 247 -0.09 1.46 -15.57
CA GLY A 247 -1.24 0.89 -14.87
C GLY A 247 -2.25 1.94 -14.43
N ILE A 248 -1.81 3.10 -13.93
CA ILE A 248 -2.72 4.21 -13.60
C ILE A 248 -3.44 4.68 -14.87
N ILE A 249 -2.71 4.90 -15.96
CA ILE A 249 -3.29 5.34 -17.23
C ILE A 249 -4.32 4.32 -17.75
N ALA A 250 -3.97 3.03 -17.75
CA ALA A 250 -4.87 1.96 -18.17
C ALA A 250 -6.11 1.86 -17.27
N CYS A 251 -5.97 2.01 -15.95
CA CYS A 251 -7.09 2.06 -15.02
C CYS A 251 -8.00 3.27 -15.27
N LEU A 252 -7.44 4.45 -15.54
CA LEU A 252 -8.22 5.64 -15.87
C LEU A 252 -8.99 5.45 -17.19
N GLN A 253 -8.36 4.85 -18.20
CA GLN A 253 -9.03 4.49 -19.46
C GLN A 253 -10.16 3.47 -19.26
N LEU A 254 -9.95 2.44 -18.44
CA LEU A 254 -10.99 1.46 -18.07
C LEU A 254 -12.16 2.09 -17.32
N LEU A 255 -11.91 3.18 -16.59
CA LEU A 255 -12.94 3.97 -15.92
C LEU A 255 -13.62 5.00 -16.83
N HIS A 256 -13.29 5.02 -18.14
CA HIS A 256 -13.75 6.02 -19.11
C HIS A 256 -13.47 7.46 -18.69
N ILE A 257 -12.33 7.68 -18.04
CA ILE A 257 -11.88 9.00 -17.59
C ILE A 257 -10.95 9.60 -18.65
N ASP A 258 -11.44 10.60 -19.37
CA ASP A 258 -10.62 11.35 -20.34
C ASP A 258 -9.84 12.47 -19.67
N ALA A 259 -8.59 12.67 -20.12
CA ALA A 259 -7.69 13.69 -19.60
C ALA A 259 -8.22 15.13 -19.77
N GLU A 260 -9.04 15.37 -20.80
CA GLU A 260 -9.61 16.68 -21.12
C GLU A 260 -10.75 17.08 -20.17
N ASN A 261 -11.54 16.10 -19.71
CA ASN A 261 -12.61 16.28 -18.72
C ASN A 261 -12.17 15.97 -17.29
N SER A 262 -10.86 15.74 -17.10
CA SER A 262 -10.29 15.39 -15.80
C SER A 262 -10.14 16.63 -14.91
N PRO A 263 -10.39 16.49 -13.60
CA PRO A 263 -10.18 17.60 -12.69
C PRO A 263 -8.71 17.99 -12.62
N ILE A 264 -8.46 19.27 -12.40
CA ILE A 264 -7.12 19.87 -12.35
C ILE A 264 -6.19 19.07 -11.42
N TRP A 265 -6.67 18.65 -10.25
CA TRP A 265 -5.86 17.89 -9.28
C TRP A 265 -5.38 16.53 -9.84
N LEU A 266 -6.21 15.83 -10.63
CA LEU A 266 -5.85 14.54 -11.24
C LEU A 266 -4.81 14.74 -12.35
N ILE A 267 -4.96 15.79 -13.16
CA ILE A 267 -3.99 16.16 -14.19
C ILE A 267 -2.64 16.49 -13.57
N TRP A 268 -2.62 17.33 -12.52
CA TRP A 268 -1.40 17.67 -11.81
C TRP A 268 -0.78 16.45 -11.13
N PHE A 269 -1.58 15.54 -10.59
CA PHE A 269 -1.08 14.30 -9.99
C PHE A 269 -0.36 13.42 -11.02
N ILE A 270 -0.98 13.17 -12.18
CA ILE A 270 -0.38 12.40 -13.28
C ILE A 270 0.93 13.06 -13.74
N ARG A 271 0.94 14.40 -13.87
CA ARG A 271 2.12 15.16 -14.26
C ARG A 271 3.24 15.05 -13.23
N ILE A 272 2.95 15.26 -11.95
CA ILE A 272 3.93 15.14 -10.86
C ILE A 272 4.51 13.73 -10.83
N PHE A 273 3.67 12.70 -10.94
CA PHE A 273 4.13 11.30 -10.97
C PHE A 273 5.01 11.00 -12.18
N GLY A 274 4.67 11.53 -13.37
CA GLY A 274 5.53 11.46 -14.55
C GLY A 274 6.86 12.17 -14.33
N TYR A 275 6.84 13.38 -13.76
CA TYR A 275 8.05 14.14 -13.47
C TYR A 275 8.95 13.46 -12.43
N THR A 276 8.40 12.82 -11.40
CA THR A 276 9.22 12.10 -10.41
C THR A 276 9.93 10.90 -11.04
N ILE A 277 9.28 10.16 -11.94
CA ILE A 277 9.92 9.06 -12.69
C ILE A 277 11.07 9.60 -13.57
N VAL A 278 10.83 10.70 -14.30
CA VAL A 278 11.85 11.32 -15.16
C VAL A 278 13.03 11.83 -14.32
N LEU A 279 12.77 12.47 -13.18
CA LEU A 279 13.81 12.93 -12.27
C LEU A 279 14.61 11.76 -11.70
N ASP A 280 13.96 10.66 -11.31
CA ASP A 280 14.64 9.47 -10.80
C ASP A 280 15.51 8.81 -11.86
N ALA A 281 14.99 8.67 -13.09
CA ALA A 281 15.73 8.15 -14.24
C ALA A 281 16.95 9.02 -14.58
N THR A 282 16.77 10.34 -14.60
CA THR A 282 17.84 11.30 -14.92
C THR A 282 18.90 11.32 -13.82
N GLY A 283 18.49 11.37 -12.55
CA GLY A 283 19.38 11.33 -11.40
C GLY A 283 20.22 10.04 -11.37
N SER A 284 19.60 8.90 -11.63
CA SER A 284 20.32 7.64 -11.77
C SER A 284 21.27 7.64 -12.96
N PHE A 285 20.89 8.21 -14.11
CA PHE A 285 21.75 8.22 -15.30
C PHE A 285 23.01 9.06 -15.08
N ILE A 286 22.86 10.25 -14.49
CA ILE A 286 23.98 11.13 -14.14
C ILE A 286 24.91 10.42 -13.16
N TYR A 287 24.38 9.77 -12.12
CA TYR A 287 25.19 9.02 -11.17
C TYR A 287 25.97 7.87 -11.83
N TYR A 288 25.33 7.13 -12.75
CA TYR A 288 25.99 6.07 -13.52
C TYR A 288 27.17 6.61 -14.34
N GLN A 289 27.01 7.74 -15.03
CA GLN A 289 28.08 8.36 -15.81
C GLN A 289 29.25 8.81 -14.92
N PHE A 290 28.96 9.40 -13.75
CA PHE A 290 29.98 9.77 -12.77
C PHE A 290 30.77 8.54 -12.27
N LYS A 291 30.08 7.45 -11.93
CA LYS A 291 30.71 6.20 -11.47
C LYS A 291 31.56 5.55 -12.56
N LYS A 292 31.10 5.57 -13.82
CA LYS A 292 31.85 5.08 -14.99
C LYS A 292 33.13 5.89 -15.25
N ARG A 293 33.08 7.22 -15.12
CA ARG A 293 34.25 8.09 -15.26
C ARG A 293 35.27 7.89 -14.14
N LYS A 294 34.83 7.66 -12.90
CA LYS A 294 35.72 7.42 -11.76
C LYS A 294 36.48 6.08 -11.88
N LYS A 295 35.84 5.04 -12.43
CA LYS A 295 36.48 3.74 -12.74
C LYS A 295 37.51 3.76 -13.88
N ARG A 296 37.50 4.77 -14.75
CA ARG A 296 38.47 4.90 -15.87
C ARG A 296 39.73 5.67 -15.48
N LYS A 297 39.78 6.24 -14.27
CA LYS A 297 40.91 7.04 -13.75
C LYS A 297 41.74 6.30 -12.70
N CYS A 298 41.42 5.04 -12.41
CA CYS A 298 42.25 4.08 -11.67
C CYS A 298 42.66 2.98 -12.64
#